data_AF-A0A964W1C2-F1
#
_entry.id   AF-A0A964W1C2-F1
#
_cell.length_a   1.000
_cell.length_b   1.000
_cell.length_c   1.000
_cell.angle_alpha   90.00
_cell.angle_beta   90.00
_cell.angle_gamma   90.00
#
_symmetry.space_group_name_H-M   'P 1'
#
loop_
_entity.id
_entity.type
_entity.pdbx_description
1 polymer ?
#
loop_
_entity_poly.entity_id
_entity_poly.type
_entity_poly.pdbx_seq_one_letter_code
_entity_poly.pdbx_strand_id
1 'polypeptide(L)'
;MIKTIKQGASFILISGMGFVIDFTTYYLLTSFIGIKISYANMISAVPAVTYVFFVATRKTFNAKKSKISITYKYLTYFIYQILLVTLISIFAQILYDKFYEFSTRWTIIENNFKIIIKCFITPITIICNFFVMKVLCEKI
;
A
#
# COMPACT_ATOMS: atom_id res chain seq x y z
N MET A 1 -17.85 17.59 -1.05
CA MET A 1 -17.98 16.17 -1.43
C MET A 1 -17.26 15.84 -2.74
N ILE A 2 -17.58 16.52 -3.85
CA ILE A 2 -17.00 16.28 -5.20
C ILE A 2 -15.46 16.32 -5.24
N LYS A 3 -14.84 17.30 -4.57
CA LYS A 3 -13.36 17.41 -4.47
C LYS A 3 -12.72 16.13 -3.90
N THR A 4 -13.27 15.57 -2.83
CA THR A 4 -12.75 14.36 -2.17
C THR A 4 -12.86 13.14 -3.08
N ILE A 5 -13.96 13.01 -3.82
CA ILE A 5 -14.17 11.88 -4.76
C ILE A 5 -13.14 11.94 -5.89
N LYS A 6 -12.93 13.12 -6.48
CA LYS A 6 -11.90 13.31 -7.52
C LYS A 6 -10.49 13.01 -7.00
N GLN A 7 -10.19 13.43 -5.78
CA GLN A 7 -8.91 13.12 -5.12
C GLN A 7 -8.76 11.61 -4.89
N GLY A 8 -9.82 10.93 -4.44
CA GLY A 8 -9.82 9.48 -4.25
C GLY A 8 -9.55 8.71 -5.54
N ALA A 9 -10.25 9.06 -6.63
CA ALA A 9 -10.02 8.45 -7.94
C ALA A 9 -8.58 8.65 -8.44
N SER A 10 -8.05 9.88 -8.33
CA SER A 10 -6.64 10.17 -8.65
C SER A 10 -5.67 9.37 -7.79
N PHE A 11 -5.97 9.23 -6.49
CA PHE A 11 -5.13 8.49 -5.56
C PHE A 11 -5.11 6.98 -5.83
N ILE A 12 -6.24 6.40 -6.25
CA ILE A 12 -6.32 4.99 -6.66
C ILE A 12 -5.39 4.74 -7.86
N LEU A 13 -5.41 5.61 -8.86
CA LEU A 13 -4.52 5.49 -10.03
C LEU A 13 -3.04 5.60 -9.65
N ILE A 14 -2.69 6.57 -8.79
CA ILE A 14 -1.31 6.75 -8.31
C ILE A 14 -0.87 5.53 -7.48
N SER A 15 -1.74 5.01 -6.62
CA SER A 15 -1.47 3.83 -5.80
C SER A 15 -1.30 2.57 -6.65
N GLY A 16 -2.10 2.43 -7.71
CA GLY A 16 -1.96 1.36 -8.71
C GLY A 16 -0.60 1.40 -9.41
N MET A 17 -0.13 2.59 -9.79
CA MET A 17 1.24 2.74 -10.32
C MET A 17 2.31 2.40 -9.28
N GLY A 18 2.11 2.79 -8.01
CA GLY A 18 2.97 2.39 -6.90
C GLY A 18 3.06 0.86 -6.76
N PHE A 19 1.92 0.16 -6.89
CA PHE A 19 1.87 -1.29 -6.87
C PHE A 19 2.66 -1.93 -8.02
N VAL A 20 2.58 -1.36 -9.23
CA VAL A 20 3.37 -1.84 -10.37
C VAL A 20 4.87 -1.64 -10.12
N ILE A 21 5.27 -0.51 -9.53
CA ILE A 21 6.67 -0.24 -9.15
C ILE A 21 7.15 -1.27 -8.10
N ASP A 22 6.35 -1.51 -7.06
CA ASP A 22 6.64 -2.51 -6.02
C ASP A 22 6.83 -3.89 -6.65
N PHE A 23 5.87 -4.34 -7.46
CA PHE A 23 5.90 -5.65 -8.09
C PHE A 23 7.11 -5.82 -9.02
N THR A 24 7.42 -4.80 -9.82
CA THR A 24 8.57 -4.83 -10.73
C THR A 24 9.88 -4.86 -9.95
N THR A 25 10.00 -4.04 -8.90
CA THR A 25 11.20 -4.01 -8.06
C THR A 25 11.38 -5.34 -7.34
N TYR A 26 10.32 -5.88 -6.75
CA TYR A 26 10.31 -7.19 -6.11
C TYR A 26 10.75 -8.30 -7.08
N TYR A 27 10.21 -8.31 -8.29
CA TYR A 27 10.57 -9.29 -9.33
C TYR A 27 12.05 -9.20 -9.70
N LEU A 28 12.59 -7.97 -9.85
CA LEU A 28 14.00 -7.76 -10.15
C LEU A 28 14.92 -8.24 -9.02
N LEU A 29 14.60 -7.88 -7.77
CA LEU A 29 15.38 -8.26 -6.59
C LEU A 29 15.40 -9.78 -6.36
N THR A 30 14.27 -10.45 -6.59
CA THR A 30 14.15 -11.90 -6.41
C THR A 30 14.75 -12.69 -7.57
N SER A 31 14.50 -12.28 -8.81
CA SER A 31 14.89 -13.06 -10.00
C SER A 31 16.33 -12.82 -10.44
N PHE A 32 16.84 -11.58 -10.33
CA PHE A 32 18.19 -11.24 -10.81
C PHE A 32 19.23 -11.20 -9.69
N ILE A 33 18.85 -10.76 -8.49
CA ILE A 33 19.79 -10.62 -7.35
C ILE A 33 19.71 -11.83 -6.41
N GLY A 34 18.62 -12.61 -6.46
CA GLY A 34 18.44 -13.77 -5.59
C GLY A 34 18.20 -13.41 -4.12
N ILE A 35 17.71 -12.20 -3.85
CA ILE A 35 17.39 -11.78 -2.49
C ILE A 35 16.22 -12.62 -1.96
N LYS A 36 16.33 -13.06 -0.72
CA LYS A 36 15.24 -13.74 0.01
C LYS A 36 13.93 -12.93 -0.06
N ILE A 37 12.83 -13.62 -0.35
CA ILE A 37 11.49 -13.06 -0.58
C ILE A 37 11.08 -11.99 0.46
N SER A 38 11.30 -12.27 1.74
CA SER A 38 10.95 -11.34 2.83
C SER A 38 11.69 -9.99 2.71
N TYR A 39 13.00 -10.03 2.48
CA TYR A 39 13.81 -8.82 2.32
C TYR A 39 13.50 -8.11 1.00
N ALA A 40 13.29 -8.86 -0.07
CA ALA A 40 12.91 -8.29 -1.37
C ALA A 40 11.60 -7.49 -1.27
N ASN A 41 10.60 -8.00 -0.54
CA ASN A 41 9.31 -7.33 -0.34
C ASN A 41 9.42 -6.04 0.51
N MET A 42 10.30 -6.03 1.53
CA MET A 42 10.54 -4.81 2.30
C MET A 42 11.27 -3.75 1.48
N ILE A 43 12.27 -4.14 0.70
CA ILE A 43 13.07 -3.22 -0.12
C ILE A 43 12.24 -2.69 -1.28
N SER A 44 11.41 -3.53 -1.93
CA SER A 44 10.56 -3.13 -3.05
C SER A 44 9.45 -2.15 -2.66
N ALA A 45 8.97 -2.24 -1.42
CA ALA A 45 7.95 -1.32 -0.90
C ALA A 45 8.46 0.12 -0.78
N VAL A 46 9.76 0.32 -0.56
CA VAL A 46 10.35 1.67 -0.39
C VAL A 46 10.11 2.55 -1.63
N PRO A 47 10.62 2.22 -2.84
CA PRO A 47 10.42 3.06 -4.02
C PRO A 47 8.94 3.27 -4.37
N ALA A 48 8.09 2.27 -4.13
CA ALA A 48 6.65 2.37 -4.34
C ALA A 48 5.99 3.40 -3.42
N VAL A 49 6.25 3.31 -2.11
CA VAL A 49 5.75 4.25 -1.10
C VAL A 49 6.26 5.66 -1.36
N THR A 50 7.56 5.79 -1.70
CA THR A 50 8.17 7.08 -2.07
C THR A 50 7.49 7.70 -3.29
N TYR A 51 7.24 6.93 -4.34
CA TYR A 51 6.52 7.38 -5.52
C TYR A 51 5.12 7.87 -5.19
N VAL A 52 4.33 7.05 -4.48
CA VAL A 52 2.95 7.38 -4.10
C VAL A 52 2.92 8.68 -3.29
N PHE A 53 3.83 8.83 -2.32
CA PHE A 53 3.93 10.04 -1.51
C PHE A 53 4.16 11.28 -2.37
N PHE A 54 5.25 11.32 -3.14
CA PHE A 54 5.63 12.53 -3.88
C PHE A 54 4.61 12.89 -4.97
N VAL A 55 4.10 11.90 -5.70
CA VAL A 55 3.15 12.13 -6.79
C VAL A 55 1.79 12.52 -6.24
N ALA A 56 1.27 11.85 -5.20
CA ALA A 56 -0.02 12.22 -4.61
C ALA A 56 0.03 13.60 -3.95
N THR A 57 1.12 13.94 -3.27
CA THR A 57 1.26 15.26 -2.62
C THR A 57 1.22 16.40 -3.65
N ARG A 58 1.84 16.21 -4.82
CA ARG A 58 1.90 17.22 -5.88
C ARG A 58 0.65 17.23 -6.78
N LYS A 59 0.19 16.07 -7.25
CA LYS A 59 -0.89 15.96 -8.24
C LYS A 59 -2.29 15.87 -7.63
N THR A 60 -2.44 15.28 -6.44
CA THR A 60 -3.75 15.02 -5.83
C THR A 60 -4.11 16.05 -4.76
N PHE A 61 -3.17 16.35 -3.85
CA PHE A 61 -3.46 17.18 -2.67
C PHE A 61 -2.95 18.63 -2.77
N ASN A 62 -2.16 18.95 -3.80
CA ASN A 62 -1.70 20.31 -4.13
C ASN A 62 -1.15 21.07 -2.89
N ALA A 63 -0.17 20.46 -2.21
CA ALA A 63 0.35 20.86 -0.89
C ALA A 63 1.15 22.19 -0.86
N LYS A 64 0.72 23.21 -1.61
CA LYS A 64 1.44 24.48 -1.84
C LYS A 64 1.47 25.43 -0.63
N LYS A 65 0.79 25.13 0.49
CA LYS A 65 0.60 26.07 1.61
C LYS A 65 0.73 25.46 3.02
N SER A 66 1.57 24.45 3.24
CA SER A 66 1.84 23.99 4.63
C SER A 66 3.09 24.63 5.22
N LYS A 67 3.02 24.99 6.51
CA LYS A 67 4.18 25.46 7.28
C LYS A 67 5.22 24.35 7.51
N ILE A 68 4.77 23.10 7.49
CA ILE A 68 5.62 21.92 7.71
C ILE A 68 6.32 21.52 6.41
N SER A 69 7.63 21.23 6.51
CA SER A 69 8.45 20.83 5.37
C SER A 69 8.00 19.49 4.79
N ILE A 70 8.19 19.32 3.49
CA ILE A 70 7.85 18.08 2.77
C ILE A 70 8.58 16.86 3.34
N THR A 71 9.79 17.05 3.87
CA THR A 71 10.62 15.99 4.46
C THR A 71 9.99 15.42 5.73
N TYR A 72 9.47 16.27 6.63
CA TYR A 72 8.78 15.79 7.83
C TYR A 72 7.52 15.01 7.48
N LYS A 73 6.74 15.49 6.49
CA LYS A 73 5.56 14.78 6.00
C LYS A 73 5.91 13.40 5.43
N TYR A 74 7.02 13.31 4.70
CA TYR A 74 7.52 12.05 4.18
C TYR A 74 7.91 11.09 5.29
N LEU A 75 8.66 11.55 6.29
CA LEU A 75 9.06 10.72 7.43
C LEU A 75 7.85 10.20 8.21
N THR A 76 6.86 11.05 8.48
CA THR A 76 5.61 10.63 9.13
C THR A 76 4.87 9.59 8.30
N TYR A 77 4.75 9.81 6.98
CA TYR A 77 4.10 8.84 6.10
C TYR A 77 4.87 7.51 6.01
N PHE A 78 6.20 7.56 6.00
CA PHE A 78 7.06 6.38 5.95
C PHE A 78 6.95 5.53 7.23
N ILE A 79 7.01 6.16 8.41
CA ILE A 79 6.79 5.48 9.70
C ILE A 79 5.39 4.86 9.75
N TYR A 80 4.38 5.62 9.32
CA TYR A 80 3.02 5.11 9.20
C TYR A 80 2.96 3.87 8.28
N GLN A 81 3.70 3.87 7.17
CA GLN A 81 3.68 2.75 6.24
C GLN A 81 4.32 1.48 6.80
N ILE A 82 5.39 1.59 7.59
CA ILE A 82 5.97 0.43 8.29
C ILE A 82 4.91 -0.22 9.19
N LEU A 83 4.16 0.59 9.95
CA LEU A 83 3.09 0.10 10.82
C LEU A 83 1.93 -0.49 10.02
N LEU A 84 1.47 0.21 8.98
CA LEU A 84 0.34 -0.22 8.15
C LEU A 84 0.62 -1.55 7.45
N VAL A 85 1.78 -1.66 6.79
CA VAL A 85 2.19 -2.89 6.09
C VAL A 85 2.29 -4.07 7.05
N THR A 86 2.83 -3.85 8.26
CA THR A 86 2.92 -4.90 9.29
C THR A 86 1.52 -5.35 9.74
N LEU A 87 0.64 -4.41 10.08
CA LEU A 87 -0.72 -4.71 10.53
C LEU A 87 -1.55 -5.42 9.45
N ILE A 88 -1.48 -4.96 8.20
CA ILE A 88 -2.21 -5.62 7.10
C ILE A 88 -1.62 -6.99 6.77
N SER A 89 -0.32 -7.20 6.90
CA SER A 89 0.28 -8.52 6.71
C SER A 89 -0.21 -9.51 7.75
N ILE A 90 -0.26 -9.11 9.03
CA ILE A 90 -0.81 -9.93 10.11
C ILE A 90 -2.30 -10.20 9.88
N PHE A 91 -3.07 -9.17 9.53
CA PHE A 91 -4.49 -9.30 9.26
C PHE A 91 -4.78 -10.24 8.08
N ALA A 92 -3.99 -10.14 7.00
CA ALA A 92 -4.07 -11.03 5.85
C ALA A 92 -3.79 -12.49 6.22
N GLN A 93 -2.79 -12.74 7.08
CA GLN A 93 -2.49 -14.08 7.58
C GLN A 93 -3.63 -14.64 8.43
N ILE A 94 -4.18 -13.85 9.36
CA ILE A 94 -5.33 -14.27 10.19
C ILE A 94 -6.54 -14.61 9.31
N LEU A 95 -6.81 -13.81 8.27
CA LEU A 95 -7.86 -14.11 7.31
C LEU A 95 -7.56 -15.42 6.56
N TYR A 96 -6.32 -15.63 6.13
CA TYR A 96 -5.91 -16.85 5.43
C TYR A 96 -6.12 -18.09 6.30
N ASP A 97 -5.66 -18.07 7.54
CA ASP A 97 -5.74 -19.22 8.44
C ASP A 97 -7.20 -19.59 8.75
N LYS A 98 -8.05 -18.58 9.02
CA LYS A 98 -9.50 -18.80 9.26
C LYS A 98 -10.21 -19.35 8.02
N PHE A 99 -9.88 -18.85 6.83
CA PHE A 99 -10.46 -19.36 5.59
C PHE A 99 -9.95 -20.75 5.24
N TYR A 100 -8.68 -21.04 5.50
CA TYR A 100 -8.09 -22.36 5.27
C TYR A 100 -8.78 -23.43 6.13
N GLU A 101 -8.97 -23.16 7.42
CA GLU A 101 -9.72 -24.02 8.36
C GLU A 101 -11.17 -24.25 7.91
N PHE A 102 -11.81 -23.24 7.32
CA PHE A 102 -13.15 -23.40 6.74
C PHE A 102 -13.13 -24.21 5.42
N SER A 103 -12.08 -24.07 4.61
CA SER A 103 -11.97 -24.67 3.27
C SER A 103 -11.54 -26.13 3.25
N THR A 104 -10.81 -26.63 4.25
CA THR A 104 -10.52 -28.07 4.39
C THR A 104 -11.79 -28.91 4.53
N ARG A 105 -12.94 -28.27 4.78
CA ARG A 105 -14.29 -28.84 4.77
C ARG A 105 -14.91 -28.96 3.36
N TRP A 106 -14.36 -28.27 2.36
CA TRP A 106 -14.81 -28.19 0.96
C TRP A 106 -13.60 -28.21 -0.01
N THR A 107 -13.28 -29.40 -0.54
CA THR A 107 -12.03 -29.82 -1.21
C THR A 107 -11.57 -29.08 -2.49
N ILE A 108 -12.06 -27.88 -2.82
CA ILE A 108 -11.96 -27.33 -4.19
C ILE A 108 -11.14 -26.02 -4.32
N ILE A 109 -10.76 -25.29 -3.26
CA ILE A 109 -10.36 -23.88 -3.44
C ILE A 109 -8.97 -23.50 -2.84
N GLU A 110 -8.13 -24.44 -2.41
CA GLU A 110 -6.89 -24.09 -1.67
C GLU A 110 -5.93 -23.14 -2.42
N ASN A 111 -5.81 -23.25 -3.75
CA ASN A 111 -4.75 -22.55 -4.48
C ASN A 111 -5.04 -21.05 -4.76
N ASN A 112 -6.31 -20.62 -4.72
CA ASN A 112 -6.71 -19.26 -5.12
C ASN A 112 -6.94 -18.28 -3.95
N PHE A 113 -6.98 -18.76 -2.70
CA PHE A 113 -7.33 -17.93 -1.54
C PHE A 113 -6.33 -16.79 -1.28
N LYS A 114 -5.05 -17.02 -1.54
CA LYS A 114 -4.00 -15.98 -1.38
C LYS A 114 -4.29 -14.75 -2.23
N ILE A 115 -4.80 -14.95 -3.45
CA ILE A 115 -5.14 -13.87 -4.37
C ILE A 115 -6.41 -13.16 -3.88
N ILE A 116 -7.43 -13.90 -3.43
CA ILE A 116 -8.68 -13.33 -2.93
C ILE A 116 -8.43 -12.43 -1.71
N ILE A 117 -7.63 -12.90 -0.76
CA ILE A 117 -7.28 -12.12 0.44
C ILE A 117 -6.51 -10.87 0.05
N LYS A 118 -5.54 -10.98 -0.87
CA LYS A 118 -4.81 -9.82 -1.39
C LYS A 118 -5.76 -8.81 -2.06
N CYS A 119 -6.74 -9.27 -2.84
CA CYS A 119 -7.77 -8.41 -3.44
C CYS A 119 -8.69 -7.74 -2.40
N PHE A 120 -8.91 -8.37 -1.25
CA PHE A 120 -9.74 -7.81 -0.17
C PHE A 120 -8.99 -6.77 0.67
N ILE A 121 -7.73 -7.04 1.04
CA ILE A 121 -6.93 -6.13 1.87
C ILE A 121 -6.47 -4.89 1.08
N THR A 122 -6.25 -5.00 -0.24
CA THR A 122 -5.69 -3.91 -1.06
C THR A 122 -6.58 -2.65 -1.06
N PRO A 123 -7.91 -2.72 -1.29
CA PRO A 123 -8.81 -1.58 -1.17
C PRO A 123 -8.74 -0.91 0.20
N ILE A 124 -8.69 -1.71 1.28
CA ILE A 124 -8.60 -1.21 2.66
C ILE A 124 -7.31 -0.40 2.82
N THR A 125 -6.17 -0.93 2.42
CA THR A 125 -4.89 -0.19 2.47
C THR A 125 -4.91 1.10 1.65
N ILE A 126 -5.50 1.10 0.45
CA ILE A 126 -5.57 2.30 -0.39
C ILE A 126 -6.43 3.38 0.29
N ILE A 127 -7.55 2.99 0.90
CA ILE A 127 -8.44 3.91 1.63
C ILE A 127 -7.72 4.50 2.84
N CYS A 128 -7.05 3.67 3.65
CA CYS A 128 -6.27 4.14 4.80
C CYS A 128 -5.17 5.13 4.37
N ASN A 129 -4.40 4.77 3.34
CA ASN A 129 -3.37 5.62 2.77
C ASN A 129 -3.92 6.95 2.27
N PHE A 130 -5.08 6.93 1.60
CA PHE A 130 -5.73 8.13 1.11
C PHE A 130 -6.05 9.12 2.23
N PHE A 131 -6.66 8.63 3.32
CA PHE A 131 -7.02 9.48 4.46
C PHE A 131 -5.80 10.06 5.17
N VAL A 132 -4.77 9.24 5.40
CA VAL A 132 -3.53 9.71 6.03
C VAL A 132 -2.83 10.75 5.17
N MET A 133 -2.69 10.49 3.86
CA MET A 133 -2.10 11.46 2.93
C MET A 133 -2.91 12.76 2.86
N LYS A 134 -4.23 12.66 2.88
CA LYS A 134 -5.10 13.83 2.90
C LYS A 134 -4.90 14.67 4.16
N VAL A 135 -4.83 14.04 5.34
CA VAL A 135 -4.57 14.72 6.61
C VAL A 135 -3.18 15.38 6.60
N LEU A 136 -2.15 14.63 6.20
CA LEU A 136 -0.77 15.13 6.12
C LEU A 136 -0.59 16.28 5.13
N CYS A 137 -1.35 16.30 4.03
CA CYS A 137 -1.20 17.31 2.99
C CYS A 137 -2.11 18.54 3.18
N GLU A 138 -3.33 18.35 3.70
CA GLU A 138 -4.33 19.42 3.77
C GLU A 138 -4.55 19.98 5.18
N LYS A 139 -4.30 19.22 6.26
CA LYS A 139 -4.56 19.66 7.65
C LYS A 139 -3.30 20.00 8.44
N ILE A 140 -2.16 19.45 8.03
CA ILE A 140 -0.83 19.58 8.66
C ILE A 140 0.08 20.34 7.69
#